data_AF-A0A510E1C4-F1
#
_entry.id   AF-A0A510E1C4-F1
#
_cell.length_a   1.000
_cell.length_b   1.000
_cell.length_c   1.000
_cell.angle_alpha   90.00
_cell.angle_beta   90.00
_cell.angle_gamma   90.00
#
_symmetry.space_group_name_H-M   'P 1'
#
loop_
_entity.id
_entity.type
_entity.pdbx_description
1 polymer ?
#
loop_
_entity_poly.entity_id
_entity_poly.type
_entity_poly.pdbx_seq_one_letter_code
_entity_poly.pdbx_strand_id
1 'polypeptide(L)'
;MKILITGIEPSGKIFFKEYLDEKGNRVLIEIHEEGKRISFNEKSCVTIGGRDIMDGEEVESCQKVMKSFIPQLDDLINNFSSYDDEKNLEYIVRNLGGRDLEYVFYIHEEDMVIPFVKNNGELNSLSYRIIREYERKVESKVTK
;
A
#
# COMPACT_ATOMS: atom_id res chain seq x y z
N MET A 1 -13.78 -2.00 -5.54
CA MET A 1 -12.82 -1.57 -4.49
C MET A 1 -12.31 -0.19 -4.85
N LYS A 2 -12.24 0.69 -3.87
CA LYS A 2 -11.70 2.05 -4.01
C LYS A 2 -10.25 2.06 -3.53
N ILE A 3 -9.36 2.75 -4.23
CA ILE A 3 -7.98 2.91 -3.78
C ILE A 3 -7.90 4.09 -2.82
N LEU A 4 -7.23 3.89 -1.69
CA LEU A 4 -7.03 4.92 -0.69
C LEU A 4 -5.64 5.53 -0.81
N ILE A 5 -4.62 4.68 -0.91
CA ILE A 5 -3.23 5.08 -0.81
C ILE A 5 -2.39 4.27 -1.81
N THR A 6 -1.43 4.94 -2.46
CA THR A 6 -0.41 4.29 -3.30
C THR A 6 0.99 4.73 -2.86
N GLY A 7 1.87 3.78 -2.57
CA GLY A 7 3.28 4.03 -2.27
C GLY A 7 4.17 3.77 -3.49
N ILE A 8 5.05 4.73 -3.77
CA ILE A 8 5.88 4.77 -4.98
C ILE A 8 7.34 5.03 -4.60
N GLU A 9 8.24 4.23 -5.16
CA GLU A 9 9.69 4.40 -5.03
C GLU A 9 10.21 5.53 -5.95
N PRO A 10 11.42 6.08 -5.71
CA PRO A 10 12.02 7.09 -6.59
C PRO A 10 12.20 6.64 -8.05
N SER A 11 12.23 5.32 -8.30
CA SER A 11 12.25 4.71 -9.63
C SER A 11 10.91 4.82 -10.38
N GLY A 12 9.84 5.18 -9.66
CA GLY A 12 8.46 5.14 -10.12
C GLY A 12 7.77 3.79 -9.89
N LYS A 13 8.46 2.78 -9.38
CA LYS A 13 7.84 1.49 -9.09
C LYS A 13 6.85 1.62 -7.92
N ILE A 14 5.63 1.12 -8.11
CA ILE A 14 4.66 0.97 -7.02
C ILE A 14 5.10 -0.20 -6.14
N PHE A 15 5.16 0.02 -4.83
CA PHE A 15 5.48 -1.02 -3.85
C PHE A 15 4.35 -1.22 -2.83
N PHE A 16 3.39 -0.30 -2.75
CA PHE A 16 2.28 -0.37 -1.80
C PHE A 16 0.98 0.10 -2.47
N LYS A 17 -0.11 -0.64 -2.24
CA LYS A 17 -1.47 -0.16 -2.47
C LYS A 17 -2.38 -0.54 -1.32
N GLU A 18 -3.22 0.40 -0.93
CA GLU A 18 -4.31 0.16 -0.01
C GLU A 18 -5.66 0.41 -0.69
N TYR A 19 -6.59 -0.50 -0.44
CA TYR A 19 -7.94 -0.48 -0.97
C TYR A 19 -8.99 -0.55 0.14
N LEU A 20 -10.15 0.01 -0.14
CA LEU A 20 -11.38 -0.15 0.62
C LEU A 20 -12.40 -0.92 -0.22
N ASP A 21 -12.97 -1.97 0.35
CA ASP A 21 -14.10 -2.68 -0.28
C ASP A 21 -15.44 -1.98 0.01
N GLU A 22 -16.51 -2.45 -0.63
CA GLU A 22 -17.86 -1.88 -0.48
C GLU A 22 -18.45 -2.08 0.92
N LYS A 23 -17.89 -3.00 1.71
CA LYS A 23 -18.27 -3.28 3.10
C LYS A 23 -17.40 -2.51 4.10
N GLY A 24 -16.46 -1.69 3.62
CA GLY A 24 -15.54 -0.92 4.45
C GLY A 24 -14.35 -1.72 4.98
N ASN A 25 -14.09 -2.92 4.48
CA ASN A 25 -12.89 -3.68 4.83
C ASN A 25 -11.68 -3.14 4.07
N ARG A 26 -10.53 -3.10 4.77
CA ARG A 26 -9.25 -2.67 4.20
C ARG A 26 -8.50 -3.86 3.62
N VAL A 27 -8.02 -3.70 2.39
CA VAL A 27 -7.04 -4.59 1.77
C VAL A 27 -5.74 -3.82 1.60
N LEU A 28 -4.65 -4.34 2.12
CA LEU A 28 -3.32 -3.79 1.93
C LEU A 28 -2.47 -4.80 1.18
N ILE A 29 -1.79 -4.33 0.14
CA ILE A 29 -0.83 -5.13 -0.63
C ILE A 29 0.49 -4.35 -0.67
N GLU A 30 1.54 -4.98 -0.17
CA GLU A 30 2.93 -4.52 -0.26
C GLU A 30 3.71 -5.54 -1.10
N ILE A 31 4.51 -5.06 -2.06
CA ILE A 31 5.39 -5.90 -2.89
C ILE A 31 6.77 -5.27 -2.91
N HIS A 32 7.74 -5.99 -2.36
CA HIS A 32 9.15 -5.63 -2.34
C HIS A 32 9.98 -6.69 -3.09
N GLU A 33 11.28 -6.47 -3.23
CA GLU A 33 12.16 -7.46 -3.89
C GLU A 33 12.22 -8.79 -3.13
N GLU A 34 12.18 -8.73 -1.79
CA GLU A 34 12.35 -9.90 -0.92
C GLU A 34 11.04 -10.64 -0.60
N GLY A 35 9.90 -10.10 -1.05
CA GLY A 35 8.61 -10.72 -0.79
C GLY A 35 7.41 -9.79 -0.97
N LYS A 36 6.27 -10.26 -0.46
CA LYS A 36 4.99 -9.55 -0.51
C LYS A 36 4.29 -9.65 0.83
N ARG A 37 3.45 -8.68 1.14
CA ARG A 37 2.51 -8.75 2.26
C ARG A 37 1.11 -8.46 1.74
N ILE A 38 0.16 -9.27 2.19
CA ILE A 38 -1.25 -9.12 1.88
C ILE A 38 -1.98 -9.10 3.21
N SER A 39 -2.68 -8.02 3.50
CA SER A 39 -3.46 -7.88 4.72
C SER A 39 -4.93 -7.60 4.42
N PHE A 40 -5.81 -8.19 5.22
CA PHE A 40 -7.26 -8.00 5.19
C PHE A 40 -7.76 -7.88 6.63
N ASN A 41 -8.22 -6.70 7.03
CA ASN A 41 -8.56 -6.40 8.42
C ASN A 41 -7.41 -6.80 9.37
N GLU A 42 -7.67 -7.67 10.36
CA GLU A 42 -6.65 -8.14 11.32
C GLU A 42 -5.78 -9.29 10.81
N LYS A 43 -6.09 -9.84 9.63
CA LYS A 43 -5.35 -10.95 9.03
C LYS A 43 -4.23 -10.42 8.14
N SER A 44 -3.03 -10.97 8.29
CA SER A 44 -1.89 -10.64 7.45
C SER A 44 -1.11 -11.88 7.08
N CYS A 45 -0.82 -12.04 5.79
CA CYS A 45 0.10 -13.05 5.29
C CYS A 45 1.30 -12.37 4.63
N VAL A 46 2.51 -12.83 4.96
CA VAL A 46 3.78 -12.27 4.49
C VAL A 46 4.62 -13.35 3.82
N THR A 47 5.23 -13.02 2.70
CA THR A 47 6.27 -13.84 2.05
C THR A 47 7.62 -13.30 2.49
N ILE A 48 8.45 -14.13 3.14
CA ILE A 48 9.81 -13.76 3.57
C ILE A 48 10.77 -14.87 3.17
N GLY A 49 11.75 -14.55 2.32
CA GLY A 49 12.76 -15.53 1.87
C GLY A 49 12.14 -16.73 1.15
N GLY A 50 11.08 -16.49 0.37
CA GLY A 50 10.36 -17.51 -0.40
C GLY A 50 9.37 -18.36 0.41
N ARG A 51 9.21 -18.11 1.72
CA ARG A 51 8.22 -18.80 2.57
C ARG A 51 7.04 -17.89 2.88
N ASP A 52 5.85 -18.44 2.81
CA ASP A 52 4.60 -17.73 3.10
C ASP A 52 4.20 -18.01 4.56
N ILE A 53 3.98 -16.95 5.33
CA ILE A 53 3.73 -17.02 6.77
C ILE A 53 2.45 -16.25 7.10
N MET A 54 1.55 -16.88 7.86
CA MET A 54 0.34 -16.26 8.40
C MET A 54 0.20 -16.61 9.89
N ASP A 55 -0.05 -15.62 10.73
CA ASP A 55 -0.23 -15.81 12.19
C ASP A 55 0.93 -16.57 12.88
N GLY A 56 2.15 -16.46 12.31
CA GLY A 56 3.35 -17.12 12.82
C GLY A 56 3.60 -18.54 12.29
N GLU A 57 2.71 -19.07 11.46
CA GLU A 57 2.81 -20.41 10.87
C GLU A 57 3.08 -20.34 9.36
N GLU A 58 3.85 -21.29 8.84
CA GLU A 58 4.10 -21.42 7.40
C GLU A 58 2.85 -21.98 6.70
N VAL A 59 2.44 -21.34 5.60
CA VAL A 59 1.27 -21.72 4.80
C VAL A 59 1.68 -22.05 3.37
N GLU A 60 0.87 -22.85 2.67
CA GLU A 60 1.15 -23.26 1.29
C GLU A 60 1.29 -22.07 0.33
N SER A 61 0.42 -21.06 0.48
CA SER A 61 0.51 -19.82 -0.28
C SER A 61 -0.31 -18.70 0.33
N CYS A 62 0.31 -17.53 0.54
CA CYS A 62 -0.35 -16.31 0.95
C CYS A 62 -1.45 -15.91 -0.01
N GLN A 63 -1.23 -16.06 -1.33
CA GLN A 63 -2.25 -15.71 -2.31
C GLN A 63 -3.45 -16.67 -2.21
N LYS A 64 -3.22 -17.97 -2.08
CA LYS A 64 -4.28 -18.97 -1.95
C LYS A 64 -5.11 -18.77 -0.69
N VAL A 65 -4.45 -18.55 0.46
CA VAL A 65 -5.12 -18.34 1.74
C VAL A 65 -5.87 -17.01 1.73
N MET A 66 -5.24 -15.93 1.30
CA MET A 66 -5.85 -14.59 1.31
C MET A 66 -6.99 -14.44 0.31
N LYS A 67 -7.00 -15.22 -0.79
CA LYS A 67 -8.11 -15.22 -1.75
C LYS A 67 -9.44 -15.68 -1.14
N SER A 68 -9.41 -16.48 -0.08
CA SER A 68 -10.63 -16.85 0.66
C SER A 68 -11.28 -15.66 1.38
N PHE A 69 -10.48 -14.65 1.75
CA PHE A 69 -10.95 -13.41 2.36
C PHE A 69 -11.17 -12.29 1.33
N ILE A 70 -10.37 -12.31 0.26
CA ILE A 70 -10.36 -11.30 -0.81
C ILE A 70 -10.60 -12.02 -2.16
N PRO A 71 -11.85 -12.28 -2.56
CA PRO A 71 -12.13 -13.06 -3.78
C PRO A 71 -11.49 -12.50 -5.06
N GLN A 72 -11.34 -11.18 -5.14
CA GLN A 72 -10.75 -10.43 -6.26
C GLN A 72 -9.22 -10.24 -6.17
N LEU A 73 -8.53 -10.95 -5.28
CA LEU A 73 -7.10 -10.75 -5.01
C LEU A 73 -6.22 -10.91 -6.26
N ASP A 74 -6.53 -11.88 -7.11
CA ASP A 74 -5.74 -12.12 -8.33
C ASP A 74 -5.79 -10.90 -9.26
N ASP A 75 -6.96 -10.28 -9.41
CA ASP A 75 -7.12 -9.08 -10.23
C ASP A 75 -6.37 -7.90 -9.63
N LEU A 76 -6.36 -7.75 -8.30
CA LEU A 76 -5.60 -6.70 -7.62
C LEU A 76 -4.10 -6.85 -7.82
N ILE A 77 -3.58 -8.09 -7.74
CA ILE A 77 -2.16 -8.39 -7.95
C ILE A 77 -1.78 -8.18 -9.41
N ASN A 78 -2.59 -8.66 -10.36
CA ASN A 78 -2.33 -8.51 -11.78
C ASN A 78 -2.31 -7.04 -12.23
N ASN A 79 -3.10 -6.19 -11.57
CA ASN A 79 -3.15 -4.74 -11.83
C ASN A 79 -2.38 -3.93 -10.77
N PHE A 80 -1.48 -4.56 -10.00
CA PHE A 80 -0.77 -3.85 -8.94
C PHE A 80 0.14 -2.75 -9.50
N SER A 81 0.83 -3.06 -10.60
CA SER A 81 1.80 -2.16 -11.23
C SER A 81 1.17 -1.09 -12.12
N SER A 82 -0.15 -1.14 -12.38
CA SER A 82 -0.81 -0.10 -13.17
C SER A 82 -1.07 1.14 -12.34
N TYR A 83 -0.89 2.32 -12.92
CA TYR A 83 -1.33 3.57 -12.30
C TYR A 83 -2.82 3.74 -12.51
N ASP A 84 -3.58 3.92 -11.44
CA ASP A 84 -5.03 4.12 -11.53
C ASP A 84 -5.40 5.56 -11.92
N ASP A 85 -4.50 6.52 -11.65
CA ASP A 85 -4.52 7.88 -12.17
C ASP A 85 -3.17 8.17 -12.85
N GLU A 86 -3.06 7.70 -14.11
CA GLU A 86 -1.82 7.75 -14.88
C GLU A 86 -1.22 9.16 -14.91
N LYS A 87 -2.02 10.22 -15.05
CA LYS A 87 -1.50 11.58 -15.20
C LYS A 87 -0.88 12.11 -13.92
N ASN A 88 -1.56 11.95 -12.79
CA ASN A 88 -1.07 12.48 -11.51
C ASN A 88 0.09 11.65 -10.96
N LEU A 89 -0.01 10.31 -11.02
CA LEU A 89 1.06 9.45 -10.54
C LEU A 89 2.29 9.49 -11.45
N GLU A 90 2.13 9.57 -12.77
CA GLU A 90 3.26 9.77 -13.69
C GLU A 90 3.91 11.15 -13.48
N TYR A 91 3.12 12.20 -13.25
CA TYR A 91 3.66 13.51 -12.90
C TYR A 91 4.51 13.42 -11.62
N ILE A 92 4.01 12.76 -10.58
CA ILE A 92 4.75 12.52 -9.34
C ILE A 92 6.07 11.81 -9.68
N VAL A 93 6.02 10.64 -10.31
CA VAL A 93 7.20 9.83 -10.69
C VAL A 93 8.27 10.65 -11.42
N ARG A 94 7.87 11.43 -12.43
CA ARG A 94 8.78 12.26 -13.23
C ARG A 94 9.48 13.35 -12.41
N ASN A 95 8.82 13.86 -11.37
CA ASN A 95 9.34 14.96 -10.55
C ASN A 95 10.09 14.51 -9.28
N LEU A 96 10.03 13.23 -8.92
CA LEU A 96 10.75 12.67 -7.76
C LEU A 96 12.22 12.31 -8.06
N GLY A 97 12.60 12.17 -9.33
CA GLY A 97 13.94 11.78 -9.74
C GLY A 97 15.03 12.72 -9.19
N GLY A 98 16.04 12.15 -8.52
CA GLY A 98 17.27 12.86 -8.14
C GLY A 98 17.23 13.66 -6.83
N ARG A 99 16.21 13.50 -5.98
CA ARG A 99 16.17 14.10 -4.62
C ARG A 99 16.49 13.03 -3.55
N ASP A 100 16.83 13.45 -2.33
CA ASP A 100 17.10 12.57 -1.17
C ASP A 100 15.86 11.82 -0.63
N LEU A 101 14.94 11.46 -1.52
CA LEU A 101 13.70 10.75 -1.19
C LEU A 101 13.96 9.25 -1.06
N GLU A 102 13.28 8.65 -0.08
CA GLU A 102 13.22 7.21 0.12
C GLU A 102 12.03 6.61 -0.63
N TYR A 103 10.84 7.21 -0.49
CA TYR A 103 9.62 6.91 -1.25
C TYR A 103 8.59 8.02 -1.04
N VAL A 104 7.47 7.97 -1.76
CA VAL A 104 6.30 8.81 -1.50
C VAL A 104 5.04 7.98 -1.35
N PHE A 105 4.06 8.54 -0.66
CA PHE A 105 2.70 8.05 -0.64
C PHE A 105 1.76 9.08 -1.27
N TYR A 106 0.88 8.63 -2.15
CA TYR A 106 -0.21 9.42 -2.71
C TYR A 106 -1.53 9.02 -2.07
N ILE A 107 -2.21 9.99 -1.44
CA ILE A 107 -3.54 9.85 -0.86
C ILE A 107 -4.57 10.28 -1.92
N HIS A 108 -5.32 9.31 -2.44
CA HIS A 108 -6.19 9.52 -3.60
C HIS A 108 -7.41 10.42 -3.29
N GLU A 109 -8.03 10.28 -2.12
CA GLU A 109 -9.22 11.10 -1.78
C GLU A 109 -8.91 12.59 -1.60
N GLU A 110 -7.68 12.92 -1.23
CA GLU A 110 -7.26 14.27 -0.83
C GLU A 110 -6.34 14.91 -1.88
N ASP A 111 -6.04 14.20 -2.99
CA ASP A 111 -5.06 14.62 -4.01
C ASP A 111 -3.74 15.10 -3.37
N MET A 112 -3.20 14.31 -2.44
CA MET A 112 -2.09 14.70 -1.58
C MET A 112 -0.89 13.77 -1.73
N VAL A 113 0.29 14.37 -1.89
CA VAL A 113 1.58 13.66 -1.93
C VAL A 113 2.32 13.85 -0.62
N ILE A 114 2.73 12.74 0.00
CA ILE A 114 3.46 12.71 1.26
C ILE A 114 4.85 12.09 1.03
N PRO A 115 5.93 12.86 1.13
CA PRO A 115 7.28 12.35 0.92
C PRO A 115 7.87 11.72 2.18
N PHE A 116 8.69 10.70 1.97
CA PHE A 116 9.63 10.15 2.96
C PHE A 116 11.06 10.38 2.46
N VAL A 117 11.92 10.87 3.34
CA VAL A 117 13.26 11.37 3.03
C VAL A 117 14.30 10.48 3.71
N LYS A 118 15.36 10.14 2.98
CA LYS A 118 16.46 9.32 3.50
C LYS A 118 17.11 10.01 4.69
N ASN A 119 17.36 9.25 5.76
CA ASN A 119 18.07 9.71 6.96
C ASN A 119 17.44 10.95 7.63
N ASN A 120 16.14 11.21 7.47
CA ASN A 120 15.45 12.33 8.12
C ASN A 120 14.26 11.85 8.97
N GLY A 121 14.56 11.40 10.18
CA GLY A 121 13.55 10.85 11.09
C GLY A 121 12.49 11.86 11.55
N GLU A 122 12.84 13.14 11.65
CA GLU A 122 11.88 14.19 12.06
C GLU A 122 10.80 14.41 11.01
N LEU A 123 11.21 14.62 9.74
CA LEU A 123 10.25 14.75 8.64
C LEU A 123 9.45 13.46 8.43
N ASN A 124 10.10 12.31 8.49
CA ASN A 124 9.40 11.03 8.31
C ASN A 124 8.40 10.76 9.44
N SER A 125 8.66 11.23 10.66
CA SER A 125 7.70 11.16 11.76
C SER A 125 6.45 12.00 11.48
N LEU A 126 6.62 13.20 10.91
CA LEU A 126 5.50 14.03 10.49
C LEU A 126 4.71 13.38 9.35
N SER A 127 5.39 12.89 8.31
CA SER A 127 4.77 12.17 7.19
C SER A 127 3.94 10.98 7.66
N TYR A 128 4.49 10.17 8.57
CA TYR A 128 3.77 9.05 9.17
C TYR A 128 2.53 9.50 9.94
N ARG A 129 2.60 10.59 10.71
CA ARG A 129 1.43 11.13 11.43
C ARG A 129 0.32 11.56 10.47
N ILE A 130 0.65 12.19 9.34
CA ILE A 130 -0.34 12.61 8.34
C ILE A 130 -1.08 11.39 7.79
N ILE A 131 -0.35 10.33 7.41
CA ILE A 131 -0.95 9.07 6.92
C ILE A 131 -1.87 8.48 8.00
N ARG A 132 -1.39 8.35 9.24
CA ARG A 132 -2.17 7.81 10.36
C ARG A 132 -3.46 8.58 10.62
N GLU A 133 -3.42 9.91 10.55
CA GLU A 133 -4.63 10.74 10.71
C GLU A 133 -5.61 10.54 9.56
N TYR A 134 -5.12 10.40 8.32
CA TYR A 134 -5.97 10.07 7.18
C TYR A 134 -6.63 8.69 7.36
N GLU A 135 -5.87 7.66 7.73
CA GLU A 135 -6.39 6.31 8.00
C GLU A 135 -7.52 6.35 9.05
N ARG A 136 -7.31 7.06 10.17
CA ARG A 136 -8.33 7.24 11.22
C ARG A 136 -9.59 7.92 10.70
N LYS A 137 -9.45 8.94 9.85
CA LYS A 137 -10.61 9.61 9.23
C LYS A 137 -11.40 8.64 8.37
N VAL A 138 -10.74 7.82 7.56
CA VAL A 138 -11.40 6.80 6.73
C VAL A 138 -12.14 5.80 7.61
N GLU A 139 -11.51 5.28 8.67
CA GLU A 139 -12.15 4.35 9.63
C GLU A 139 -13.43 4.95 10.23
N SER A 140 -13.40 6.23 10.61
CA SER A 140 -14.57 6.93 11.17
C SER A 140 -15.71 7.15 10.18
N LYS A 141 -15.42 7.20 8.87
CA LYS A 141 -16.45 7.30 7.81
C LYS A 141 -17.15 5.97 7.59
N VAL A 142 -16.45 4.85 7.80
CA VAL A 142 -16.97 3.49 7.60
C VAL A 142 -17.86 3.02 8.76
N THR A 143 -17.64 3.52 9.97
CA THR A 143 -18.39 3.11 11.17
C THR A 143 -19.70 3.89 11.42
N LYS A 144 -20.09 4.79 10.51
CA LYS A 144 -21.35 5.56 10.56
C LYS A 144 -22.35 5.02 9.55
#